data_AF-A0A5C2GEG8-F1
#
_entry.id   AF-A0A5C2GEG8-F1
#
_cell.length_a   1.000
_cell.length_b   1.000
_cell.length_c   1.000
_cell.angle_alpha   90.00
_cell.angle_beta   90.00
_cell.angle_gamma   90.00
#
_symmetry.space_group_name_H-M   'P 1'
#
loop_
_entity.id
_entity.type
_entity.pdbx_description
1 polymer ?
#
loop_
_entity_poly.entity_id
_entity_poly.type
_entity_poly.pdbx_seq_one_letter_code
_entity_poly.pdbx_strand_id
1 'polypeptide(L)'
;LVELQQWGAGLLKPSETLSLACAVYNGSFSGYYWTWMRQPPGKGLEWIGEVNHSGSSNYNPSLQSRVTISLDTSKKQFSLKLNSVTAADTAVYYCARAVRIKMPVVVRYYYMDVWGHGNKVTVSS
;
A
#
# COMPACT_ATOMS: atom_id res chain seq x y z
N LEU A 1 -15.96 -11.41 -7.28
CA LEU A 1 -15.53 -10.47 -6.24
C LEU A 1 -14.09 -10.08 -6.53
N VAL A 2 -13.70 -8.82 -6.33
CA VAL A 2 -12.29 -8.40 -6.49
C VAL A 2 -11.47 -9.03 -5.38
N GLU A 3 -10.29 -9.53 -5.70
CA GLU A 3 -9.39 -10.18 -4.75
C GLU A 3 -7.99 -9.58 -4.82
N LEU A 4 -7.35 -9.44 -3.66
CA LEU A 4 -6.00 -8.91 -3.51
C LEU A 4 -5.06 -9.96 -2.90
N GLN A 5 -4.10 -10.39 -3.70
CA GLN A 5 -3.05 -11.31 -3.26
C GLN A 5 -1.76 -10.53 -3.03
N GLN A 6 -1.22 -10.61 -1.81
CA GLN A 6 -0.02 -9.89 -1.41
C GLN A 6 1.14 -10.82 -1.12
N TRP A 7 2.35 -10.41 -1.47
CA TRP A 7 3.59 -11.12 -1.13
C TRP A 7 4.77 -10.16 -1.02
N GLY A 8 5.87 -10.64 -0.43
CA GLY A 8 7.12 -9.89 -0.31
C GLY A 8 7.94 -10.31 0.92
N ALA A 9 8.90 -9.48 1.31
CA ALA A 9 9.81 -9.79 2.42
C ALA A 9 9.09 -9.77 3.78
N GLY A 10 9.38 -10.77 4.63
CA GLY A 10 8.79 -10.90 5.97
C GLY A 10 9.75 -10.58 7.14
N LEU A 11 11.06 -10.73 6.93
CA LEU A 11 12.11 -10.43 7.91
C LEU A 11 13.23 -9.66 7.22
N LEU A 12 13.64 -8.54 7.82
CA LEU A 12 14.67 -7.65 7.29
C LEU A 12 15.60 -7.20 8.41
N LYS A 13 16.81 -6.80 8.05
CA LYS A 13 17.74 -6.08 8.90
C LYS A 13 17.58 -4.58 8.72
N PRO A 14 18.00 -3.76 9.71
CA PRO A 14 18.06 -2.32 9.55
C PRO A 14 18.84 -1.92 8.29
N SER A 15 18.42 -0.82 7.65
CA SER A 15 18.99 -0.27 6.41
C SER A 15 18.69 -1.05 5.13
N GLU A 16 18.09 -2.24 5.19
CA GLU A 16 17.62 -2.96 4.00
C GLU A 16 16.42 -2.26 3.34
N THR A 17 16.04 -2.74 2.16
CA THR A 17 14.85 -2.28 1.44
C THR A 17 13.74 -3.33 1.55
N LEU A 18 12.61 -2.94 2.13
CA LEU A 18 11.38 -3.71 2.04
C LEU A 18 10.81 -3.62 0.63
N SER A 19 10.45 -4.77 0.06
CA SER A 19 9.73 -4.87 -1.20
C SER A 19 8.50 -5.75 -1.04
N LEU A 20 7.32 -5.16 -1.26
CA LEU A 20 6.03 -5.84 -1.25
C LEU A 20 5.34 -5.65 -2.61
N ALA A 21 4.52 -6.63 -2.99
CA ALA A 21 3.69 -6.58 -4.19
C ALA A 21 2.26 -7.03 -3.85
N CYS A 22 1.31 -6.53 -4.64
CA CYS A 22 -0.10 -6.85 -4.54
C CYS A 22 -0.68 -7.02 -5.95
N ALA A 23 -1.19 -8.21 -6.26
CA ALA A 23 -1.93 -8.50 -7.47
C ALA A 23 -3.43 -8.27 -7.28
N VAL A 24 -4.08 -7.74 -8.32
CA VAL A 24 -5.53 -7.55 -8.37
C VAL A 24 -6.14 -8.59 -9.30
N TYR A 25 -6.97 -9.46 -8.73
CA TYR A 25 -7.74 -10.45 -9.48
C TYR A 25 -9.19 -10.05 -9.59
N ASN A 26 -9.84 -10.45 -10.69
CA ASN A 26 -11.28 -10.28 -10.91
C ASN A 26 -11.78 -8.83 -10.74
N GLY A 27 -10.94 -7.85 -11.08
CA GLY A 27 -11.22 -6.42 -10.96
C GLY A 27 -10.51 -5.58 -12.02
N SER A 28 -10.92 -4.32 -12.13
CA SER A 28 -10.26 -3.32 -12.97
C SER A 28 -9.35 -2.44 -12.14
N PHE A 29 -8.18 -2.09 -12.68
CA PHE A 29 -7.32 -1.05 -12.12
C PHE A 29 -7.89 0.36 -12.32
N SER A 30 -8.71 0.57 -13.35
CA SER A 30 -9.27 1.88 -13.70
C SER A 30 -10.33 2.34 -12.70
N GLY A 31 -10.42 3.65 -12.49
CA GLY A 31 -11.43 4.26 -11.60
C GLY A 31 -11.13 4.13 -10.10
N TYR A 32 -10.03 3.48 -9.72
CA TYR A 32 -9.65 3.27 -8.32
C TYR A 32 -8.26 3.80 -8.01
N TYR A 33 -8.02 3.99 -6.71
CA TYR A 33 -6.70 4.16 -6.13
C TYR A 33 -6.29 2.86 -5.45
N TRP A 34 -5.03 2.49 -5.61
CA TRP A 34 -4.44 1.31 -5.01
C TRP A 34 -3.50 1.76 -3.91
N THR A 35 -3.85 1.43 -2.68
CA THR A 35 -3.26 1.99 -1.46
C THR A 35 -2.43 0.96 -0.72
N TRP A 36 -1.38 1.45 -0.07
CA TRP A 36 -0.65 0.74 0.97
C TRP A 36 -0.93 1.34 2.34
N MET A 37 -1.26 0.46 3.29
CA MET A 37 -1.45 0.75 4.71
C MET A 37 -0.48 -0.09 5.52
N ARG A 38 -0.13 0.38 6.72
CA ARG A 38 0.57 -0.45 7.70
C ARG A 38 -0.06 -0.31 9.07
N GLN A 39 0.01 -1.37 9.86
CA GLN A 39 -0.40 -1.36 11.26
C GLN A 39 0.79 -1.79 12.14
N PRO A 40 1.48 -0.83 12.78
CA PRO A 40 2.50 -1.15 13.76
C PRO A 40 1.88 -1.83 15.01
N PRO A 41 2.64 -2.67 15.73
CA PRO A 41 2.17 -3.28 16.97
C PRO A 41 1.67 -2.24 17.98
N GLY A 42 0.47 -2.45 18.53
CA GLY A 42 -0.15 -1.55 19.51
C GLY A 42 -0.62 -0.20 18.95
N LYS A 43 -0.63 -0.01 17.62
CA LYS A 43 -1.07 1.22 16.96
C LYS A 43 -2.25 0.99 16.00
N GLY A 44 -2.89 2.09 15.62
CA GLY A 44 -3.90 2.10 14.56
C GLY A 44 -3.30 1.92 13.16
N LEU A 45 -4.16 1.86 12.15
CA LEU A 45 -3.76 1.84 10.75
C LEU A 45 -3.15 3.19 10.34
N GLU A 46 -1.98 3.13 9.71
CA GLU A 46 -1.26 4.26 9.13
C GLU A 46 -1.29 4.15 7.60
N TRP A 47 -1.71 5.22 6.93
CA TRP A 47 -1.64 5.31 5.48
C TRP A 47 -0.21 5.60 5.03
N ILE A 48 0.28 4.85 4.03
CA ILE A 48 1.63 5.01 3.48
C ILE A 48 1.58 5.82 2.19
N GLY A 49 0.65 5.47 1.31
CA GLY A 49 0.54 6.07 -0.01
C GLY A 49 -0.48 5.38 -0.88
N GLU A 50 -0.67 5.92 -2.08
CA GLU A 50 -1.58 5.39 -3.08
C GLU A 50 -1.04 5.65 -4.50
N VAL A 51 -1.52 4.86 -5.46
CA VAL A 51 -1.30 5.09 -6.89
C VAL A 51 -2.60 4.87 -7.66
N ASN A 52 -2.88 5.71 -8.65
CA ASN A 52 -4.01 5.52 -9.57
C ASN A 52 -3.57 4.82 -10.86
N HIS A 53 -4.53 4.43 -11.70
CA HIS A 53 -4.25 3.76 -12.98
C HIS A 53 -3.40 4.58 -13.98
N SER A 54 -3.29 5.91 -13.81
CA SER A 54 -2.45 6.77 -14.65
C SER A 54 -1.03 6.93 -14.09
N GLY A 55 -0.67 6.21 -13.02
CA GLY A 55 0.63 6.29 -12.35
C GLY A 55 0.80 7.49 -11.41
N SER A 56 -0.22 8.33 -11.23
CA SER A 56 -0.19 9.42 -10.25
C SER A 56 -0.22 8.84 -8.84
N SER A 57 0.75 9.24 -8.03
CA SER A 57 0.94 8.74 -6.67
C SER A 57 0.90 9.86 -5.64
N ASN A 58 0.37 9.54 -4.45
CA ASN A 58 0.44 10.39 -3.27
C ASN A 58 1.07 9.59 -2.13
N TYR A 59 1.79 10.26 -1.25
CA TYR A 59 2.54 9.64 -0.16
C TYR A 59 2.24 10.32 1.17
N ASN A 60 2.37 9.58 2.26
CA ASN A 60 2.42 10.15 3.59
C ASN A 60 3.69 11.01 3.71
N PRO A 61 3.59 12.32 4.05
CA PRO A 61 4.77 13.19 4.15
C PRO A 61 5.87 12.64 5.07
N SER A 62 5.51 11.91 6.12
CA SER A 62 6.47 11.31 7.05
C SER A 62 7.30 10.16 6.46
N LEU A 63 6.83 9.55 5.36
CA LEU A 63 7.46 8.39 4.71
C LEU A 63 7.93 8.69 3.28
N GLN A 64 7.56 9.85 2.72
CA GLN A 64 7.73 10.19 1.31
C GLN A 64 9.18 10.08 0.83
N SER A 65 10.17 10.40 1.67
CA SER A 65 11.58 10.33 1.30
C SER A 65 12.13 8.90 1.11
N ARG A 66 11.44 7.90 1.68
CA ARG A 66 11.90 6.49 1.68
C ARG A 66 10.98 5.57 0.89
N VAL A 67 9.77 6.01 0.55
CA VAL A 67 8.74 5.18 -0.09
C VAL A 67 8.74 5.38 -1.60
N THR A 68 8.57 4.28 -2.33
CA THR A 68 8.22 4.28 -3.74
C THR A 68 7.06 3.33 -3.95
N ILE A 69 5.98 3.81 -4.58
CA ILE A 69 4.88 2.96 -5.03
C ILE A 69 4.97 2.88 -6.55
N SER A 70 4.85 1.67 -7.09
CA SER A 70 4.91 1.43 -8.53
C SER A 70 3.70 0.64 -8.99
N LEU A 71 3.27 0.90 -10.22
CA LEU A 71 2.13 0.26 -10.86
C LEU A 71 2.60 -0.47 -12.13
N ASP A 72 2.26 -1.74 -12.26
CA ASP A 72 2.44 -2.56 -13.45
C ASP A 72 1.07 -3.06 -13.93
N THR A 73 0.48 -2.31 -14.86
CA THR A 73 -0.84 -2.63 -15.43
C THR A 73 -0.82 -3.90 -16.28
N SER A 74 0.32 -4.26 -16.86
CA SER A 74 0.47 -5.48 -17.66
C SER A 74 0.34 -6.73 -16.80
N LYS A 75 0.88 -6.69 -15.58
CA LYS A 75 0.80 -7.76 -14.59
C LYS A 75 -0.40 -7.64 -13.65
N LYS A 76 -1.17 -6.56 -13.76
CA LYS A 76 -2.25 -6.20 -12.82
C LYS A 76 -1.73 -6.17 -11.38
N GLN A 77 -0.60 -5.53 -11.17
CA GLN A 77 0.09 -5.48 -9.88
C GLN A 77 0.50 -4.05 -9.52
N PHE A 78 0.57 -3.79 -8.22
CA PHE A 78 1.23 -2.62 -7.68
C PHE A 78 2.12 -3.02 -6.52
N SER A 79 3.21 -2.28 -6.34
CA SER A 79 4.25 -2.62 -5.38
C SER A 79 4.61 -1.45 -4.48
N LEU A 80 5.15 -1.78 -3.32
CA LEU A 80 5.69 -0.86 -2.34
C LEU A 80 7.17 -1.20 -2.15
N LYS A 81 8.03 -0.20 -2.32
CA LYS A 81 9.40 -0.23 -1.81
C LYS A 81 9.54 0.79 -0.69
N LEU A 82 10.15 0.37 0.42
CA LEU A 82 10.52 1.24 1.53
C LEU A 82 12.00 1.05 1.81
N ASN A 83 12.79 2.09 1.54
CA ASN A 83 14.23 2.08 1.68
C ASN A 83 14.65 2.38 3.13
N SER A 84 15.84 1.90 3.48
CA SER A 84 16.46 2.17 4.78
C SER A 84 15.50 1.87 5.94
N VAL A 85 15.01 0.64 6.00
CA VAL A 85 14.05 0.24 7.03
C VAL A 85 14.67 0.29 8.42
N THR A 86 13.84 0.58 9.41
CA THR A 86 14.21 0.62 10.82
C THR A 86 13.29 -0.28 11.63
N ALA A 87 13.61 -0.53 12.91
CA ALA A 87 12.73 -1.28 13.81
C ALA A 87 11.30 -0.69 13.87
N ALA A 88 11.16 0.63 13.70
CA ALA A 88 9.88 1.33 13.67
C ALA A 88 9.00 1.01 12.44
N ASP A 89 9.60 0.44 11.40
CA ASP A 89 8.87 -0.01 10.20
C ASP A 89 8.32 -1.45 10.35
N THR A 90 8.53 -2.10 11.50
CA THR A 90 7.88 -3.37 11.86
C THR A 90 6.37 -3.18 11.98
N ALA A 91 5.61 -3.87 11.13
CA ALA A 91 4.16 -3.74 11.05
C ALA A 91 3.55 -4.89 10.23
N VAL A 92 2.22 -4.99 10.24
CA VAL A 92 1.50 -5.70 9.19
C VAL A 92 1.16 -4.72 8.08
N TYR A 93 1.54 -5.05 6.85
CA TYR A 93 1.36 -4.20 5.66
C TYR A 93 0.21 -4.71 4.81
N TYR A 94 -0.77 -3.86 4.54
CA TYR A 94 -1.96 -4.17 3.76
C TYR A 94 -1.95 -3.39 2.46
N CYS A 95 -2.34 -4.06 1.38
CA CYS A 95 -2.75 -3.39 0.17
C CYS A 95 -4.27 -3.30 0.17
N ALA A 96 -4.81 -2.20 -0.33
CA ALA A 96 -6.25 -1.97 -0.36
C ALA A 96 -6.67 -1.22 -1.62
N ARG A 97 -7.93 -1.40 -2.01
CA ARG A 97 -8.59 -0.55 -2.99
C ARG A 97 -9.23 0.62 -2.26
N ALA A 98 -8.98 1.83 -2.76
CA ALA A 98 -9.63 3.04 -2.28
C ALA A 98 -10.48 3.68 -3.39
N VAL A 99 -11.65 4.18 -2.99
CA VAL A 99 -12.60 4.85 -3.88
C VAL A 99 -12.65 6.33 -3.50
N ARG A 100 -12.52 7.21 -4.50
CA ARG A 100 -12.74 8.65 -4.36
C ARG A 100 -14.02 9.04 -5.06
N ILE A 101 -15.11 9.20 -4.31
CA ILE A 101 -16.38 9.67 -4.86
C ILE A 101 -16.39 11.19 -4.81
N LYS A 102 -16.64 11.83 -5.96
CA LYS A 102 -17.01 13.25 -6.03
C LYS A 102 -18.53 13.34 -6.08
N MET A 103 -19.16 13.81 -5.01
CA MET A 103 -20.58 14.18 -5.03
C MET A 103 -20.75 15.64 -5.47
N PRO A 104 -21.97 16.05 -5.92
CA PRO A 104 -22.24 17.42 -6.38
C PRO A 104 -22.11 18.49 -5.29
N VAL A 105 -22.08 18.10 -4.01
CA VAL A 105 -21.71 18.95 -2.88
C VAL A 105 -20.26 18.64 -2.53
N VAL A 106 -19.43 19.65 -2.25
CA VAL A 106 -17.94 19.62 -2.10
C VAL A 106 -17.44 18.69 -0.98
N VAL A 107 -17.75 17.40 -1.06
CA VAL A 107 -17.39 16.37 -0.09
C VAL A 107 -16.78 15.23 -0.87
N ARG A 108 -15.48 15.00 -0.64
CA ARG A 108 -14.76 13.84 -1.16
C ARG A 108 -14.84 12.75 -0.11
N TYR A 109 -15.59 11.70 -0.40
CA TYR A 109 -15.57 10.50 0.44
C TYR A 109 -14.39 9.64 0.04
N TYR A 110 -13.63 9.21 1.05
CA TYR A 110 -12.53 8.27 0.92
C TYR A 110 -12.82 7.06 1.80
N TYR A 111 -13.04 5.91 1.18
CA TYR A 111 -13.20 4.65 1.89
C TYR A 111 -12.45 3.54 1.15
N MET A 112 -12.14 2.48 1.90
CA MET A 112 -11.46 1.29 1.40
C MET A 112 -12.39 0.09 1.57
N ASP A 113 -12.67 -0.61 0.47
CA ASP A 113 -13.66 -1.67 0.44
C ASP A 113 -13.10 -3.06 0.11
N VAL A 114 -11.90 -3.13 -0.47
CA VAL A 114 -11.20 -4.39 -0.75
C VAL A 114 -9.82 -4.34 -0.12
N TRP A 115 -9.49 -5.37 0.66
CA TRP A 115 -8.24 -5.46 1.42
C TRP A 115 -7.53 -6.78 1.10
N GLY A 116 -6.21 -6.74 1.01
CA GLY A 116 -5.39 -7.94 1.04
C GLY A 116 -5.24 -8.47 2.48
N HIS A 117 -4.80 -9.72 2.60
CA HIS A 117 -4.68 -10.41 3.89
C HIS A 117 -3.63 -9.81 4.84
N GLY A 118 -2.75 -8.95 4.33
CA GLY A 118 -1.65 -8.36 5.08
C GLY A 118 -0.38 -9.21 5.04
N ASN A 119 0.79 -8.55 5.02
CA ASN A 119 2.10 -9.18 5.17
C ASN A 119 2.74 -8.70 6.47
N LYS A 120 3.06 -9.62 7.37
CA LYS A 120 3.83 -9.30 8.59
C LYS A 120 5.28 -9.08 8.20
N VAL A 121 5.77 -7.86 8.46
CA VAL A 121 7.16 -7.48 8.25
C VAL A 121 7.79 -7.21 9.60
N THR A 122 8.92 -7.86 9.86
CA THR A 122 9.74 -7.64 11.07
C THR A 122 11.09 -7.09 10.67
N VAL A 123 11.53 -6.02 11.34
CA VAL A 123 12.88 -5.46 11.18
C VAL A 123 13.63 -5.68 12.48
N SER A 124 14.60 -6.59 12.47
CA SER A 124 15.37 -6.99 13.66
C SER A 124 16.87 -6.89 13.41
N SER A 125 17.59 -6.42 14.44
CA SER A 125 19.05 -6.41 14.48
C SER A 125 19.64 -7.80 14.67
#